data_AF-A0A7W1FZM7-F1
#
_entry.id   AF-A0A7W1FZM7-F1
#
_cell.length_a   1.000
_cell.length_b   1.000
_cell.length_c   1.000
_cell.angle_alpha   90.00
_cell.angle_beta   90.00
_cell.angle_gamma   90.00
#
_symmetry.space_group_name_H-M   'P 1'
#
loop_
_entity.id
_entity.type
_entity.pdbx_description
1 polymer ?
#
loop_
_entity_poly.entity_id
_entity_poly.type
_entity_poly.pdbx_seq_one_letter_code
_entity_poly.pdbx_strand_id
1 'polypeptide(L)'
;MENQAPEKKDGLLKYFLAGLVVAVIIFSVIILIKKDDNIPELKKSHIWPAETDSLFVKNCYNKYKPQIKDDMTKQEVTKIFCRCMLEKVKMQYEDKDIDYVRNDEIIVWDGECRAELSNPGFLK
;
A
#
# COMPACT_ATOMS: atom_id res chain seq x y z
N MET A 1 1.33 -68.07 -40.09
CA MET A 1 1.88 -68.09 -38.72
C MET A 1 2.22 -66.67 -38.35
N GLU A 2 1.28 -66.03 -37.64
CA GLU A 2 1.43 -64.71 -37.03
C GLU A 2 2.57 -64.74 -36.01
N ASN A 3 3.44 -63.73 -36.04
CA ASN A 3 4.33 -63.41 -34.94
C ASN A 3 4.02 -61.97 -34.50
N GLN A 4 3.30 -61.85 -33.39
CA GLN A 4 3.09 -60.59 -32.66
C GLN A 4 4.42 -60.12 -32.04
N ALA A 5 4.78 -58.87 -32.30
CA ALA A 5 5.87 -58.18 -31.60
C ALA A 5 5.30 -57.49 -30.33
N PRO A 6 5.97 -57.58 -29.17
CA PRO A 6 5.46 -56.97 -27.94
C PRO A 6 5.73 -55.46 -27.90
N GLU A 7 4.67 -54.70 -27.62
CA GLU A 7 4.68 -53.28 -27.27
C GLU A 7 5.60 -52.99 -26.07
N LYS A 8 6.69 -52.27 -26.30
CA LYS A 8 7.66 -51.84 -25.27
C LYS A 8 7.69 -50.31 -25.11
N LYS A 9 6.58 -49.62 -25.42
CA LYS A 9 6.51 -48.14 -25.40
C LYS A 9 5.82 -47.58 -24.15
N ASP A 10 5.11 -48.39 -23.37
CA ASP A 10 4.29 -47.91 -22.26
C ASP A 10 5.08 -47.50 -21.01
N GLY A 11 6.23 -48.13 -20.76
CA GLY A 11 7.04 -47.79 -19.58
C GLY A 11 7.63 -46.39 -19.68
N LEU A 12 8.25 -46.08 -20.83
CA LEU A 12 8.93 -44.80 -21.05
C LEU A 12 7.93 -43.63 -21.00
N LEU A 13 6.76 -43.78 -21.62
CA LEU A 13 5.72 -42.75 -21.63
C LEU A 13 5.19 -42.45 -20.21
N LYS A 14 5.08 -43.47 -19.35
CA LYS A 14 4.67 -43.30 -17.95
C LYS A 14 5.69 -42.50 -17.13
N TYR A 15 6.99 -42.71 -17.35
CA TYR A 15 8.04 -41.93 -16.68
C TYR A 15 8.10 -40.48 -17.17
N PHE A 16 7.90 -40.25 -18.47
CA PHE A 16 7.79 -38.88 -19.02
C PHE A 16 6.58 -38.14 -18.46
N LEU A 17 5.41 -38.78 -18.40
CA LEU A 17 4.20 -38.20 -17.81
C LEU A 17 4.38 -37.90 -16.32
N ALA A 18 4.98 -38.82 -15.55
CA ALA A 18 5.28 -38.59 -14.14
C ALA A 18 6.24 -37.41 -13.92
N GLY A 19 7.28 -37.27 -14.76
CA GLY A 19 8.20 -36.14 -14.72
C GLY A 19 7.54 -34.80 -15.04
N LEU A 20 6.62 -34.79 -16.02
CA LEU A 20 5.83 -33.60 -16.38
C LEU A 20 4.92 -33.15 -15.24
N VAL A 21 4.26 -34.10 -14.55
CA VAL A 21 3.41 -33.80 -13.40
C VAL A 21 4.22 -33.16 -12.27
N VAL A 22 5.39 -33.71 -11.95
CA VAL A 22 6.29 -33.14 -10.92
C VAL A 22 6.76 -31.73 -11.32
N ALA A 23 7.13 -31.53 -12.58
CA ALA A 23 7.55 -30.22 -13.08
C ALA A 23 6.43 -29.16 -13.02
N VAL A 24 5.18 -29.53 -13.35
CA VAL A 24 4.01 -28.65 -13.26
C VAL A 24 3.71 -28.30 -11.80
N ILE A 25 3.84 -29.24 -10.87
CA ILE A 25 3.67 -28.98 -9.43
C ILE A 25 4.73 -28.00 -8.93
N ILE A 26 6.00 -28.24 -9.24
CA ILE A 26 7.11 -27.34 -8.85
C ILE A 26 6.89 -25.94 -9.45
N PHE A 27 6.53 -25.86 -10.72
CA PHE A 27 6.28 -24.58 -11.39
C PHE A 27 5.08 -23.83 -10.80
N SER A 28 4.01 -24.56 -10.45
CA SER A 28 2.84 -23.99 -9.76
C SER A 28 3.20 -23.47 -8.36
N VAL A 29 4.02 -24.19 -7.60
CA VAL A 29 4.52 -23.74 -6.29
C VAL A 29 5.39 -22.50 -6.43
N ILE A 30 6.28 -22.43 -7.43
CA ILE A 30 7.12 -21.25 -7.69
C ILE A 30 6.25 -20.03 -8.07
N ILE A 31 5.20 -20.22 -8.88
CA ILE A 31 4.26 -19.13 -9.21
C ILE A 31 3.50 -18.67 -7.97
N LEU A 32 3.07 -19.59 -7.11
CA LEU A 32 2.39 -19.23 -5.85
C LEU A 32 3.32 -18.45 -4.92
N ILE A 33 4.60 -18.86 -4.79
CA ILE A 33 5.60 -18.14 -4.00
C ILE A 33 5.90 -16.75 -4.61
N LYS A 34 6.04 -16.63 -5.94
CA LYS A 34 6.25 -15.33 -6.60
C LYS A 34 5.04 -14.41 -6.56
N LYS A 35 3.83 -14.95 -6.41
CA LYS A 35 2.62 -14.14 -6.27
C LYS A 35 2.54 -13.44 -4.91
N ASP A 36 3.32 -13.90 -3.93
CA ASP A 36 3.52 -13.26 -2.63
C ASP A 36 4.55 -12.10 -2.64
N ASP A 37 5.11 -11.72 -3.81
CA ASP A 37 5.83 -10.44 -3.95
C ASP A 37 4.86 -9.23 -3.98
N ASN A 38 3.54 -9.47 -3.86
CA ASN A 38 2.53 -8.44 -3.54
C ASN A 38 2.20 -8.41 -2.04
N ILE A 39 3.13 -8.79 -1.15
CA ILE A 39 3.12 -8.20 0.18
C ILE A 39 3.28 -6.69 -0.06
N PRO A 40 2.27 -5.85 0.22
CA PRO A 40 2.48 -4.41 0.17
C PRO A 40 3.67 -4.17 1.06
N GLU A 41 4.77 -3.63 0.50
CA GLU A 41 5.96 -3.26 1.25
C GLU A 41 5.46 -2.72 2.58
N LEU A 42 5.79 -3.43 3.67
CA LEU A 42 5.40 -3.06 5.00
C LEU A 42 5.78 -1.59 5.11
N LYS A 43 4.78 -0.70 4.94
CA LYS A 43 4.98 0.75 4.86
C LYS A 43 5.88 1.04 6.02
N LYS A 44 7.14 1.38 5.76
CA LYS A 44 8.11 1.66 6.81
C LYS A 44 7.46 2.79 7.58
N SER A 45 6.82 2.46 8.70
CA SER A 45 6.09 3.45 9.45
C SER A 45 7.19 4.29 10.05
N HIS A 46 7.43 5.44 9.43
CA HIS A 46 8.34 6.40 9.98
C HIS A 46 7.74 6.78 11.35
N ILE A 47 8.39 6.31 12.41
CA ILE A 47 7.93 6.54 13.78
C ILE A 47 8.28 7.99 14.10
N TRP A 48 7.30 8.85 13.94
CA TRP A 48 7.41 10.23 14.38
C TRP A 48 7.16 10.30 15.88
N PRO A 49 7.91 11.13 16.62
CA PRO A 49 7.59 11.43 18.01
C PRO A 49 6.17 12.00 18.13
N ALA A 50 5.44 11.59 19.17
CA ALA A 50 4.08 12.09 19.41
C ALA A 50 4.03 13.63 19.57
N GLU A 51 5.13 14.22 20.05
CA GLU A 51 5.29 15.67 20.17
C GLU A 51 5.34 16.36 18.80
N THR A 52 6.09 15.78 17.84
CA THR A 52 6.17 16.30 16.47
C THR A 52 4.83 16.16 15.74
N ASP A 53 4.17 15.01 15.85
CA ASP A 53 2.83 14.78 15.28
C ASP A 53 1.84 15.86 15.78
N SER A 54 1.82 16.09 17.09
CA SER A 54 0.96 17.10 17.73
C SER A 54 1.30 18.52 17.26
N LEU A 55 2.58 18.85 17.17
CA LEU A 55 3.05 20.15 16.69
C LEU A 55 2.66 20.39 15.23
N PHE A 56 2.81 19.39 14.37
CA PHE A 56 2.41 19.46 12.97
C PHE A 56 0.92 19.73 12.82
N VAL A 57 0.08 18.92 13.47
CA VAL A 57 -1.39 19.08 13.40
C VAL A 57 -1.81 20.44 13.95
N LYS A 58 -1.18 20.89 15.05
CA LYS A 58 -1.44 22.21 15.63
C LYS A 58 -1.04 23.35 14.68
N ASN A 59 0.11 23.26 14.03
CA ASN A 59 0.57 24.26 13.07
C ASN A 59 -0.31 24.31 11.83
N CYS A 60 -0.67 23.15 11.29
CA CYS A 60 -1.64 23.03 10.21
C CYS A 60 -2.98 23.66 10.60
N TYR A 61 -3.53 23.29 11.77
CA TYR A 61 -4.79 23.84 12.25
C TYR A 61 -4.73 25.36 12.42
N ASN A 62 -3.65 25.88 13.01
CA ASN A 62 -3.46 27.32 13.21
C ASN A 62 -3.42 28.12 11.90
N LYS A 63 -2.94 27.53 10.80
CA LYS A 63 -2.96 28.15 9.47
C LYS A 63 -4.40 28.38 8.97
N TYR A 64 -5.30 27.45 9.26
CA TYR A 64 -6.69 27.49 8.80
C TYR A 64 -7.64 28.15 9.81
N LYS A 65 -7.28 28.16 11.11
CA LYS A 65 -8.05 28.76 12.22
C LYS A 65 -8.65 30.15 11.91
N PRO A 66 -7.93 31.10 11.28
CA PRO A 66 -8.49 32.42 10.95
C PRO A 66 -9.69 32.36 9.98
N GLN A 67 -9.79 31.31 9.16
CA GLN A 67 -10.80 31.15 8.11
C GLN A 67 -12.07 30.45 8.61
N ILE A 68 -11.96 29.64 9.66
CA ILE A 68 -13.05 28.76 10.14
C ILE A 68 -13.87 29.34 11.29
N LYS A 69 -13.42 30.40 11.97
CA LYS A 69 -14.12 31.03 13.13
C LYS A 69 -14.62 29.98 14.16
N ASP A 70 -15.60 30.32 15.00
CA ASP A 70 -16.20 29.43 16.00
C ASP A 70 -17.14 28.35 15.39
N ASP A 71 -17.01 28.05 14.11
CA ASP A 71 -17.79 27.01 13.43
C ASP A 71 -17.23 25.62 13.77
N MET A 72 -17.83 24.97 14.77
CA MET A 72 -17.42 23.65 15.27
C MET A 72 -17.33 22.58 14.17
N THR A 73 -18.23 22.60 13.18
CA THR A 73 -18.20 21.64 12.07
C THR A 73 -16.96 21.84 11.22
N LYS A 74 -16.61 23.10 10.90
CA LYS A 74 -15.40 23.39 10.13
C LYS A 74 -14.12 23.12 10.92
N GLN A 75 -14.16 23.26 12.25
CA GLN A 75 -13.02 22.91 13.11
C GLN A 75 -12.71 21.41 13.05
N GLU A 76 -13.72 20.55 13.15
CA GLU A 76 -13.54 19.10 13.06
C GLU A 76 -13.06 18.67 11.66
N VAL A 77 -13.65 19.23 10.59
CA VAL A 77 -13.18 19.00 9.21
C VAL A 77 -11.71 19.41 9.04
N THR A 78 -11.30 20.53 9.64
CA THR A 78 -9.91 21.01 9.57
C THR A 78 -8.95 20.10 10.33
N LYS A 79 -9.36 19.54 11.49
CA LYS A 79 -8.54 18.56 12.21
C LYS A 79 -8.33 17.30 11.38
N ILE A 80 -9.38 16.80 10.73
CA ILE A 80 -9.31 15.63 9.86
C ILE A 80 -8.40 15.92 8.66
N PHE A 81 -8.55 17.09 8.02
CA PHE A 81 -7.66 17.55 6.97
C PHE A 81 -6.19 17.52 7.41
N CYS A 82 -5.87 18.10 8.57
CA CYS A 82 -4.50 18.16 9.08
C CYS A 82 -3.93 16.79 9.43
N ARG A 83 -4.78 15.85 9.87
CA ARG A 83 -4.37 14.44 10.08
C ARG A 83 -4.07 13.75 8.76
N CYS A 84 -4.90 13.95 7.73
CA CYS A 84 -4.63 13.40 6.40
C CYS A 84 -3.28 13.92 5.86
N MET A 85 -3.02 15.23 5.96
CA MET A 85 -1.73 15.80 5.54
C MET A 85 -0.55 15.18 6.30
N LEU A 86 -0.68 15.00 7.62
CA LEU A 86 0.34 14.35 8.44
C LEU A 86 0.59 12.92 7.97
N GLU A 87 -0.46 12.14 7.69
CA GLU A 87 -0.32 10.77 7.19
C GLU A 87 0.40 10.71 5.85
N LYS A 88 0.10 11.61 4.91
CA LYS A 88 0.79 11.69 3.62
C LYS A 88 2.28 11.98 3.80
N VAL A 89 2.62 12.93 4.68
CA VAL A 89 4.01 13.26 5.02
C VAL A 89 4.72 12.06 5.64
N LYS A 90 4.10 11.41 6.64
CA LYS A 90 4.68 10.24 7.34
C LYS A 90 4.84 9.00 6.45
N MET A 91 4.14 8.93 5.33
CA MET A 91 4.32 7.85 4.35
C MET A 91 5.56 8.05 3.48
N GLN A 92 6.08 9.27 3.37
CA GLN A 92 7.13 9.63 2.44
C GLN A 92 8.41 10.12 3.15
N TYR A 93 8.29 10.62 4.38
CA TYR A 93 9.38 11.28 5.11
C TYR A 93 9.52 10.81 6.55
N GLU A 94 10.77 10.73 7.01
CA GLU A 94 11.10 10.71 8.43
C GLU A 94 10.97 12.10 9.03
N ASP A 95 10.79 12.16 10.36
CA ASP A 95 10.72 13.43 11.11
C ASP A 95 11.90 14.35 10.79
N LYS A 96 13.11 13.79 10.74
CA LYS A 96 14.36 14.51 10.43
C LYS A 96 14.43 15.04 8.99
N ASP A 97 13.61 14.53 8.08
CA ASP A 97 13.64 14.83 6.65
C ASP A 97 12.47 15.75 6.24
N ILE A 98 11.69 16.26 7.21
CA ILE A 98 10.53 17.13 6.95
C ILE A 98 10.90 18.42 6.18
N ASP A 99 12.14 18.90 6.34
CA ASP A 99 12.63 20.10 5.64
C ASP A 99 12.83 19.87 4.14
N TYR A 100 12.84 18.62 3.67
CA TYR A 100 12.95 18.26 2.25
C TYR A 100 11.61 18.08 1.55
N VAL A 101 10.49 18.26 2.25
CA VAL A 101 9.16 18.16 1.65
C VAL A 101 9.01 19.21 0.56
N ARG A 102 8.71 18.78 -0.67
CA ARG A 102 8.62 19.71 -1.81
C ARG A 102 7.23 20.32 -1.91
N ASN A 103 7.18 21.54 -2.45
CA ASN A 103 5.92 22.27 -2.61
C ASN A 103 4.95 21.59 -3.58
N ASP A 104 5.44 20.92 -4.62
CA ASP A 104 4.61 20.18 -5.57
C ASP A 104 3.90 18.98 -4.91
N GLU A 105 4.58 18.29 -3.99
CA GLU A 105 4.00 17.19 -3.22
C GLU A 105 2.91 17.68 -2.25
N ILE A 106 3.17 18.79 -1.57
CA ILE A 106 2.17 19.43 -0.68
C ILE A 106 0.90 19.79 -1.45
N ILE A 107 1.03 20.31 -2.69
CA ILE A 107 -0.13 20.67 -3.52
C ILE A 107 -0.96 19.44 -3.89
N VAL A 108 -0.29 18.33 -4.25
CA VAL A 108 -0.97 17.07 -4.55
C VAL A 108 -1.73 16.55 -3.34
N TRP A 109 -1.07 16.48 -2.18
CA TRP A 109 -1.71 15.99 -0.94
C TRP A 109 -2.84 16.89 -0.45
N ASP A 110 -2.74 18.21 -0.61
CA ASP A 110 -3.85 19.13 -0.29
C ASP A 110 -5.10 18.78 -1.11
N GLY A 111 -4.93 18.51 -2.41
CA GLY A 111 -6.00 18.07 -3.30
C GLY A 111 -6.60 16.72 -2.88
N GLU A 112 -5.75 15.73 -2.60
CA GLU A 112 -6.18 14.40 -2.14
C GLU A 112 -6.95 14.47 -0.82
N CYS A 113 -6.41 15.15 0.18
CA CYS A 113 -7.04 15.27 1.49
C CYS A 113 -8.36 16.05 1.44
N ARG A 114 -8.50 17.05 0.57
CA ARG A 114 -9.79 17.74 0.35
C ARG A 114 -10.81 16.87 -0.37
N ALA A 115 -10.36 16.04 -1.32
CA ALA A 115 -11.23 15.08 -2.01
C ALA A 115 -11.73 14.00 -1.04
N GLU A 116 -10.87 13.50 -0.15
CA GLU A 116 -11.24 12.53 0.89
C GLU A 116 -12.30 13.10 1.85
N LEU A 117 -12.18 14.38 2.26
CA LEU A 117 -13.19 15.05 3.09
C LEU A 117 -14.53 15.27 2.41
N SER A 118 -14.53 15.33 1.07
CA SER A 118 -15.76 15.45 0.28
C SER A 118 -16.47 14.10 0.12
N ASN A 119 -15.82 12.99 0.51
CA ASN A 119 -16.37 11.66 0.45
C ASN A 119 -17.06 11.31 1.78
N PRO A 120 -18.40 11.06 1.79
CA PRO A 120 -19.14 10.77 3.02
C PRO A 120 -18.71 9.47 3.74
N GLY A 121 -17.89 8.63 3.11
CA GLY A 121 -17.35 7.41 3.73
C GLY A 121 -16.17 7.62 4.71
N PHE A 122 -15.53 8.79 4.71
CA PHE A 122 -14.33 9.05 5.51
C PHE A 122 -14.63 9.54 6.94
N LEU A 123 -15.87 9.95 7.21
CA LEU A 123 -16.35 10.43 8.52
C LEU A 123 -16.97 9.33 9.39
N LYS A 124 -16.74 8.05 9.07
CA LYS A 124 -17.34 6.89 9.74
C LYS A 124 -16.41 6.25 10.76
#